data_AF-A0A498N0J6-F1
#
_entry.id   AF-A0A498N0J6-F1
#
_cell.length_a   1.000
_cell.length_b   1.000
_cell.length_c   1.000
_cell.angle_alpha   90.00
_cell.angle_beta   90.00
_cell.angle_gamma   90.00
#
_symmetry.space_group_name_H-M   'P 1'
#
loop_
_entity.id
_entity.type
_entity.pdbx_description
1 polymer ?
#
loop_
_entity_poly.entity_id
_entity_poly.type
_entity_poly.pdbx_seq_one_letter_code
_entity_poly.pdbx_strand_id
1 'polypeptide(L)'
;MEAEGISAPSSLSAKFEGSFAYLTVRDRLPTILTKVIDTLHRNKDNFFKEYGEEGTQAEKRAISFLSKLRNELQTDKPVLALIDNAEDTQTWNEYMQRQQDLMEDGKPVSWFKSPWLYVECYMYRKIQEALYMK
;
A
#
# COMPACT_ATOMS: atom_id res chain seq x y z
N MET A 1 -19.44 23.17 -34.53
CA MET A 1 -20.08 22.24 -33.58
C MET A 1 -18.94 21.50 -32.91
N GLU A 2 -18.30 22.16 -31.94
CA GLU A 2 -17.19 21.58 -31.19
C GLU A 2 -17.77 20.48 -30.30
N ALA A 3 -17.18 19.29 -30.36
CA ALA A 3 -17.52 18.23 -29.42
C ALA A 3 -17.18 18.74 -28.02
N GLU A 4 -18.19 18.96 -27.18
CA GLU A 4 -17.99 19.25 -25.77
C GLU A 4 -17.03 18.21 -25.20
N GLY A 5 -15.92 18.70 -24.63
CA GLY A 5 -14.78 17.89 -24.21
C GLY A 5 -15.20 16.80 -23.24
N ILE A 6 -15.16 15.55 -23.69
CA ILE A 6 -15.40 14.38 -22.86
C ILE A 6 -14.21 14.28 -21.88
N SER A 7 -14.41 14.75 -20.65
CA SER A 7 -13.46 14.52 -19.57
C SER A 7 -13.49 13.04 -19.17
N ALA A 8 -12.32 12.50 -18.83
CA ALA A 8 -12.25 11.13 -18.33
C ALA A 8 -13.12 11.00 -17.07
N PRO A 9 -13.89 9.90 -16.93
CA PRO A 9 -14.69 9.69 -15.74
C PRO A 9 -13.79 9.57 -14.50
N SER A 10 -14.36 9.88 -13.34
CA SER A 10 -13.65 9.72 -12.07
C SER A 10 -13.19 8.28 -11.88
N SER A 11 -11.99 8.10 -11.35
CA SER A 11 -11.49 6.77 -10.98
C SER A 11 -12.40 6.09 -9.96
N LEU A 12 -12.51 4.76 -10.05
CA LEU A 12 -13.08 3.96 -8.97
C LEU A 12 -12.27 4.17 -7.69
N SER A 13 -12.95 4.34 -6.56
CA SER A 13 -12.29 4.42 -5.26
C SER A 13 -13.19 3.85 -4.17
N ALA A 14 -12.61 3.57 -3.02
CA ALA A 14 -13.31 3.08 -1.84
C ALA A 14 -14.10 4.19 -1.12
N LYS A 15 -14.29 5.38 -1.70
CA LYS A 15 -15.12 6.42 -1.10
C LYS A 15 -16.62 6.08 -1.15
N PHE A 16 -16.99 5.13 -1.99
CA PHE A 16 -18.37 4.70 -2.19
C PHE A 16 -18.60 3.34 -1.52
N GLU A 17 -19.30 3.30 -0.38
CA GLU A 17 -19.45 2.09 0.45
C GLU A 17 -20.14 0.91 -0.27
N GLY A 18 -21.03 1.19 -1.23
CA GLY A 18 -21.68 0.15 -2.04
C GLY A 18 -20.82 -0.42 -3.17
N SER A 19 -19.61 0.12 -3.39
CA SER A 19 -18.74 -0.30 -4.49
C SER A 19 -17.89 -1.52 -4.14
N PHE A 20 -17.50 -2.28 -5.16
CA PHE A 20 -16.53 -3.37 -5.00
C PHE A 20 -15.14 -2.86 -4.60
N ALA A 21 -14.79 -1.62 -4.94
CA ALA A 21 -13.56 -0.99 -4.49
C ALA A 21 -13.55 -0.81 -2.97
N TYR A 22 -14.66 -0.36 -2.37
CA TYR A 22 -14.80 -0.29 -0.92
C TYR A 22 -14.70 -1.66 -0.25
N LEU A 23 -15.41 -2.66 -0.76
CA LEU A 23 -15.29 -4.04 -0.26
C LEU A 23 -13.84 -4.54 -0.32
N THR A 24 -13.14 -4.25 -1.43
CA THR A 24 -11.75 -4.68 -1.62
C THR A 24 -10.81 -4.00 -0.63
N VAL A 25 -10.86 -2.67 -0.53
CA VAL A 25 -10.00 -1.90 0.39
C VAL A 25 -10.31 -2.23 1.85
N ARG A 26 -11.58 -2.33 2.23
CA ARG A 26 -11.99 -2.59 3.62
C ARG A 26 -11.66 -4.02 4.09
N ASP A 27 -11.93 -5.04 3.26
CA ASP A 27 -11.90 -6.43 3.71
C ASP A 27 -10.77 -7.25 3.07
N ARG A 28 -10.58 -7.12 1.75
CA ARG A 28 -9.66 -7.99 1.00
C ARG A 28 -8.20 -7.59 1.22
N LEU A 29 -7.88 -6.30 1.15
CA LEU A 29 -6.49 -5.83 1.33
C LEU A 29 -5.95 -6.15 2.75
N PRO A 30 -6.68 -5.92 3.86
CA PRO A 30 -6.23 -6.34 5.19
C PRO A 30 -6.07 -7.85 5.33
N THR A 31 -6.94 -8.63 4.69
CA THR A 31 -6.85 -10.10 4.66
C THR A 31 -5.58 -10.54 3.94
N ILE A 32 -5.23 -9.92 2.81
CA ILE A 32 -3.98 -10.19 2.08
C ILE A 32 -2.77 -9.88 2.97
N LEU A 33 -2.72 -8.69 3.58
CA LEU A 33 -1.62 -8.32 4.48
C LEU A 33 -1.47 -9.29 5.65
N THR A 34 -2.58 -9.74 6.23
CA THR A 34 -2.57 -10.76 7.30
C THR A 34 -1.96 -12.07 6.80
N LYS A 35 -2.36 -12.55 5.62
CA LYS A 35 -1.77 -13.76 5.02
C LYS A 35 -0.27 -13.61 4.72
N VAL A 36 0.20 -12.44 4.32
CA VAL A 36 1.63 -12.16 4.12
C VAL A 36 2.37 -12.26 5.45
N ILE A 37 1.87 -11.61 6.50
CA ILE A 37 2.43 -11.67 7.86
C ILE A 37 2.48 -13.12 8.37
N ASP A 38 1.39 -13.87 8.23
CA ASP A 38 1.32 -15.28 8.62
C ASP A 38 2.33 -16.15 7.85
N THR A 39 2.64 -15.78 6.60
CA THR A 39 3.61 -16.50 5.77
C THR A 39 5.04 -16.23 6.23
N LEU A 40 5.38 -14.99 6.58
CA LEU A 40 6.67 -14.66 7.19
C LEU A 40 6.87 -15.42 8.50
N HIS A 41 5.88 -15.35 9.39
CA HIS A 41 5.95 -15.99 10.71
C HIS A 41 6.13 -17.52 10.62
N ARG A 42 5.43 -18.18 9.68
CA ARG A 42 5.57 -19.64 9.45
C ARG A 42 6.93 -20.05 8.89
N ASN A 43 7.66 -19.14 8.27
CA ASN A 43 8.99 -19.41 7.71
C ASN A 43 10.14 -19.00 8.64
N LYS A 44 9.85 -18.51 9.85
CA LYS A 44 10.86 -18.09 10.83
C LYS A 44 11.96 -19.14 11.06
N ASP A 45 11.59 -20.42 11.21
CA ASP A 45 12.57 -21.49 11.45
C ASP A 45 13.47 -21.72 10.24
N ASN A 46 12.95 -21.54 9.02
CA ASN A 46 13.74 -21.59 7.79
C ASN A 46 14.71 -20.41 7.73
N PHE A 47 14.26 -19.20 8.06
CA PHE A 47 15.13 -18.02 8.11
C PHE A 47 16.23 -18.16 9.16
N PHE A 48 15.92 -18.72 10.33
CA PHE A 48 16.93 -19.02 11.34
C PHE A 48 17.94 -20.05 10.86
N LYS A 49 17.48 -21.12 10.21
CA LYS A 49 18.35 -22.18 9.71
C LYS A 49 19.32 -21.68 8.63
N GLU A 50 18.87 -20.79 7.76
CA GLU A 50 19.65 -20.32 6.60
C GLU A 50 20.51 -19.08 6.93
N TYR A 51 19.99 -18.16 7.76
CA TYR A 51 20.60 -16.85 8.02
C TYR A 51 20.83 -16.57 9.52
N GLY A 52 20.59 -17.54 10.41
CA GLY A 52 20.79 -17.39 11.85
C GLY A 52 19.89 -16.31 12.48
N GLU A 53 20.41 -15.64 13.50
CA GLU A 53 19.68 -14.58 14.22
C GLU A 53 19.41 -13.34 13.34
N GLU A 54 20.24 -13.08 12.32
CA GLU A 54 19.99 -11.99 11.38
C GLU A 54 18.69 -12.23 10.59
N GLY A 55 18.44 -13.46 10.16
CA GLY A 55 17.22 -13.85 9.46
C GLY A 55 15.95 -13.67 10.31
N THR A 56 16.00 -14.06 11.59
CA THR A 56 14.86 -13.88 12.51
C THR A 56 14.64 -12.42 12.88
N GLN A 57 15.71 -11.61 12.96
CA GLN A 57 15.58 -10.17 13.17
C GLN A 57 14.99 -9.47 11.94
N ALA A 58 15.40 -9.84 10.73
CA ALA A 58 14.82 -9.32 9.50
C ALA A 58 13.33 -9.66 9.37
N GLU A 59 12.95 -10.91 9.69
CA GLU A 59 11.54 -11.36 9.75
C GLU A 59 10.71 -10.50 10.72
N LYS A 60 11.19 -10.29 11.95
CA LYS A 60 10.53 -9.41 12.93
C LYS A 60 10.36 -7.97 12.42
N ARG A 61 11.39 -7.41 11.76
CA ARG A 61 11.31 -6.05 11.17
C ARG A 61 10.23 -5.98 10.09
N ALA A 62 10.21 -6.94 9.16
CA ALA A 62 9.22 -7.02 8.10
C ALA A 62 7.79 -7.16 8.66
N ILE A 63 7.58 -8.06 9.64
CA ILE A 63 6.27 -8.23 10.30
C ILE A 63 5.81 -6.95 11.00
N SER A 64 6.71 -6.26 11.72
CA SER A 64 6.39 -5.00 12.39
C SER A 64 5.96 -3.94 11.37
N PHE A 65 6.68 -3.82 10.25
CA PHE A 65 6.36 -2.89 9.18
C PHE A 65 5.00 -3.20 8.54
N LEU A 66 4.74 -4.45 8.19
CA LEU A 66 3.49 -4.88 7.55
C LEU A 66 2.29 -4.76 8.49
N SER A 67 2.50 -4.99 9.78
CA SER A 67 1.46 -4.79 10.79
C SER A 67 1.06 -3.32 10.92
N LYS A 68 2.05 -2.41 10.86
CA LYS A 68 1.82 -0.96 10.80
C LYS A 68 1.06 -0.59 9.52
N LEU A 69 1.51 -1.07 8.36
CA LEU A 69 0.85 -0.83 7.07
C LEU A 69 -0.62 -1.27 7.09
N ARG A 70 -0.92 -2.45 7.66
CA ARG A 70 -2.29 -2.94 7.81
C ARG A 70 -3.13 -2.00 8.68
N ASN A 71 -2.58 -1.52 9.79
CA ASN A 71 -3.29 -0.56 10.66
C ASN A 71 -3.55 0.77 9.94
N GLU A 72 -2.56 1.29 9.22
CA GLU A 72 -2.69 2.52 8.43
C GLU A 72 -3.81 2.39 7.39
N LEU A 73 -3.86 1.25 6.69
CA LEU A 73 -4.91 0.93 5.74
C LEU A 73 -6.29 0.90 6.41
N GLN A 74 -6.43 0.13 7.50
CA GLN A 74 -7.71 -0.04 8.19
C GLN A 74 -8.23 1.24 8.84
N THR A 75 -7.35 2.20 9.15
CA THR A 75 -7.70 3.47 9.82
C THR A 75 -7.66 4.67 8.88
N ASP A 76 -7.63 4.43 7.56
CA ASP A 76 -7.59 5.44 6.50
C ASP A 76 -6.52 6.52 6.73
N LYS A 77 -5.33 6.10 7.19
CA LYS A 77 -4.21 7.03 7.35
C LYS A 77 -3.75 7.55 6.00
N PRO A 78 -3.15 8.76 5.97
CA PRO A 78 -2.46 9.25 4.78
C PRO A 78 -1.45 8.23 4.25
N VAL A 79 -1.39 8.10 2.93
CA VAL A 79 -0.36 7.35 2.22
C VAL A 79 0.97 8.06 2.42
N LEU A 80 2.05 7.31 2.70
CA LEU A 80 3.37 7.86 2.97
C LEU A 80 4.32 7.60 1.79
N ALA A 81 5.29 8.50 1.59
CA ALA A 81 6.36 8.27 0.63
C ALA A 81 7.11 6.96 0.92
N LEU A 82 7.59 6.31 -0.13
CA LEU A 82 8.54 5.21 -0.06
C LEU A 82 9.91 5.77 0.35
N ILE A 83 10.64 5.02 1.16
CA ILE A 83 11.92 5.38 1.77
C ILE A 83 13.00 4.29 1.58
N ASP A 84 12.73 3.25 0.79
CA ASP A 84 13.74 2.30 0.35
C ASP A 84 14.63 2.86 -0.78
N ASN A 85 15.63 2.07 -1.19
CA ASN A 85 16.59 2.44 -2.23
C ASN A 85 16.38 1.63 -3.52
N ALA A 86 15.13 1.26 -3.83
CA ALA A 86 14.84 0.59 -5.09
C ALA A 86 14.87 1.59 -6.26
N GLU A 87 15.04 1.08 -7.48
CA GLU A 87 15.14 1.93 -8.68
C GLU A 87 13.88 2.77 -8.94
N ASP A 88 12.71 2.24 -8.56
CA ASP A 88 11.41 2.86 -8.81
C ASP A 88 10.92 3.80 -7.69
N THR A 89 11.65 3.90 -6.58
CA THR A 89 11.22 4.64 -5.37
C THR A 89 10.90 6.09 -5.69
N GLN A 90 11.78 6.76 -6.44
CA GLN A 90 11.57 8.15 -6.84
C GLN A 90 10.33 8.30 -7.72
N THR A 91 10.17 7.43 -8.73
CA THR A 91 9.01 7.46 -9.64
C THR A 91 7.69 7.26 -8.89
N TRP A 92 7.66 6.38 -7.89
CA TRP A 92 6.50 6.19 -7.02
C TRP A 92 6.16 7.43 -6.19
N ASN A 93 7.17 8.07 -5.61
CA ASN A 93 6.99 9.28 -4.82
C ASN A 93 6.52 10.46 -5.69
N GLU A 94 7.04 10.58 -6.91
CA GLU A 94 6.54 11.55 -7.89
C GLU A 94 5.08 11.26 -8.28
N TYR A 95 4.71 10.00 -8.47
CA TYR A 95 3.32 9.62 -8.76
C TYR A 95 2.40 9.90 -7.57
N MET A 96 2.84 9.65 -6.33
CA MET A 96 2.12 10.01 -5.11
C MET A 96 1.86 11.52 -5.06
N GLN A 97 2.86 12.34 -5.38
CA GLN A 97 2.71 13.79 -5.42
C GLN A 97 1.67 14.22 -6.48
N ARG A 98 1.71 13.62 -7.68
CA ARG A 98 0.68 13.88 -8.70
C ARG A 98 -0.73 13.50 -8.21
N GLN A 99 -0.87 12.39 -7.47
CA GLN A 99 -2.14 12.03 -6.85
C GLN A 99 -2.56 13.06 -5.81
N GLN A 100 -1.61 13.58 -5.02
CA GLN A 100 -1.86 14.60 -4.01
C GLN A 100 -2.36 15.92 -4.61
N ASP A 101 -1.80 16.33 -5.76
CA ASP A 101 -2.21 17.54 -6.47
C ASP A 101 -3.64 17.43 -7.04
N LEU A 102 -4.14 16.21 -7.25
CA LEU A 102 -5.50 15.93 -7.72
C LEU A 102 -6.54 15.83 -6.60
N MET A 103 -6.13 15.86 -5.33
CA MET A 103 -7.05 15.72 -4.21
C MET A 103 -7.85 17.02 -3.96
N GLU A 104 -9.15 16.89 -3.76
CA GLU A 104 -10.02 18.00 -3.39
C GLU A 104 -9.66 18.57 -2.01
N ASP A 105 -9.73 19.91 -1.89
CA ASP A 105 -9.52 20.67 -0.65
C ASP A 105 -8.17 20.42 0.06
N GLY A 106 -7.14 19.98 -0.68
CA GLY A 106 -5.84 19.66 -0.09
C GLY A 106 -5.88 18.46 0.86
N LYS A 107 -6.92 17.61 0.79
CA LYS A 107 -7.00 16.39 1.58
C LYS A 107 -5.84 15.46 1.22
N PRO A 108 -5.24 14.75 2.19
CA PRO A 108 -4.15 13.83 1.89
C PRO A 108 -4.63 12.64 1.07
N VAL A 109 -3.78 12.17 0.17
CA VAL A 109 -3.93 10.84 -0.46
C VAL A 109 -4.09 9.80 0.65
N SER A 110 -5.14 8.99 0.57
CA SER A 110 -5.53 8.04 1.62
C SER A 110 -6.24 6.82 1.03
N TRP A 111 -6.24 5.71 1.77
CA TRP A 111 -6.65 4.39 1.31
C TRP A 111 -8.08 4.35 0.76
N PHE A 112 -9.01 5.06 1.39
CA PHE A 112 -10.41 5.04 0.98
C PHE A 112 -10.73 6.08 -0.09
N LYS A 113 -10.02 7.21 -0.11
CA LYS A 113 -10.39 8.37 -0.94
C LYS A 113 -9.72 8.40 -2.30
N SER A 114 -8.50 7.86 -2.39
CA SER A 114 -7.69 7.88 -3.60
C SER A 114 -8.09 6.80 -4.61
N PRO A 115 -7.66 6.88 -5.88
CA PRO A 115 -7.97 5.86 -6.89
C PRO A 115 -7.63 4.45 -6.42
N TRP A 116 -8.58 3.53 -6.57
CA TRP A 116 -8.46 2.13 -6.12
C TRP A 116 -7.22 1.47 -6.74
N LEU A 117 -7.00 1.67 -8.04
CA LEU A 117 -5.82 1.16 -8.74
C LEU A 117 -4.52 1.61 -8.06
N TYR A 118 -4.41 2.89 -7.70
CA TYR A 118 -3.21 3.41 -7.06
C TYR A 118 -2.99 2.80 -5.68
N VAL A 119 -4.01 2.80 -4.81
CA VAL A 119 -3.85 2.32 -3.42
C VAL A 119 -3.59 0.81 -3.36
N GLU A 120 -4.15 0.02 -4.28
CA GLU A 120 -3.87 -1.41 -4.37
C GLU A 120 -2.43 -1.67 -4.85
N CYS A 121 -1.96 -1.00 -5.90
CA CYS A 121 -0.57 -1.13 -6.34
C CYS A 121 0.42 -0.62 -5.28
N TYR A 122 0.09 0.50 -4.61
CA TYR A 122 0.89 1.05 -3.52
C TYR A 122 1.03 0.04 -2.36
N MET A 123 -0.04 -0.65 -1.97
CA MET A 123 0.02 -1.69 -0.94
C MET A 123 1.07 -2.76 -1.28
N TYR A 124 1.05 -3.29 -2.51
CA TYR A 124 2.03 -4.29 -2.94
C TYR A 124 3.45 -3.74 -2.99
N ARG A 125 3.62 -2.47 -3.41
CA ARG A 125 4.94 -1.83 -3.39
C ARG A 125 5.47 -1.61 -1.97
N LYS A 126 4.60 -1.31 -0.99
CA LYS A 126 4.95 -1.26 0.44
C LYS A 126 5.29 -2.62 1.03
N ILE A 127 4.65 -3.70 0.54
CA ILE A 127 5.06 -5.06 0.90
C ILE A 127 6.49 -5.32 0.42
N GLN A 128 6.81 -4.94 -0.82
CA GLN A 128 8.17 -5.05 -1.35
C GLN A 128 9.16 -4.21 -0.53
N GLU A 129 8.83 -2.95 -0.22
CA GLU A 129 9.67 -2.09 0.62
C GLU A 129 10.03 -2.75 1.96
N ALA A 130 9.05 -3.38 2.63
CA ALA A 130 9.27 -4.10 3.88
C ALA A 130 10.32 -5.22 3.78
N LEU A 131 10.54 -5.76 2.58
CA LEU A 131 11.51 -6.82 2.29
C LEU A 131 12.86 -6.30 1.82
N TYR A 132 12.93 -5.07 1.26
CA TYR A 132 14.16 -4.43 0.81
C TYR A 132 14.91 -3.68 1.91
N MET A 133 14.21 -3.28 2.96
CA MET A 133 14.82 -2.61 4.11
C MET A 133 15.80 -3.52 4.84
N LYS A 134 17.08 -3.15 4.82
CA LYS A 134 18.15 -3.82 5.56
C LYS A 134 18.08 -3.48 7.05
#